data_AF-A0A946E6C4-F1
#
_entry.id   AF-A0A946E6C4-F1
#
_cell.length_a   1.000
_cell.length_b   1.000
_cell.length_c   1.000
_cell.angle_alpha   90.00
_cell.angle_beta   90.00
_cell.angle_gamma   90.00
#
_symmetry.space_group_name_H-M   'P 1'
#
loop_
_entity.id
_entity.type
_entity.pdbx_description
1 polymer ?
#
loop_
_entity_poly.entity_id
_entity_poly.type
_entity_poly.pdbx_seq_one_letter_code
_entity_poly.pdbx_strand_id
1 'polypeptide(L)'
;MFEQPIHKFPKTKAGTLLEHDYIFTNIGDKPLIISKIEVSCACTQYSFSTKPVAPGKKGVIHMSFDTKNKSDFQNRVLSVFSNTNKSPIKIKFKVLIINE
;
A
#
# COMPACT_ATOMS: atom_id res chain seq x y z
N MET A 1 2.51 -12.96 0.91
CA MET A 1 2.63 -12.49 2.31
C MET A 1 3.40 -11.19 2.31
N PHE A 2 2.83 -10.13 2.88
CA PHE A 2 3.53 -8.85 3.04
C PHE A 2 4.47 -8.91 4.24
N GLU A 3 5.67 -8.34 4.10
CA GLU A 3 6.64 -8.27 5.20
C GLU A 3 6.17 -7.31 6.29
N GLN A 4 5.62 -6.16 5.87
CA GLN A 4 5.05 -5.14 6.77
C GLN A 4 3.71 -4.65 6.21
N PRO A 5 2.57 -5.24 6.61
CA PRO A 5 1.26 -4.83 6.12
C PRO A 5 0.77 -3.51 6.73
N ILE A 6 1.41 -3.01 7.80
CA ILE A 6 1.06 -1.73 8.44
C ILE A 6 2.32 -0.87 8.54
N HIS A 7 2.34 0.26 7.84
CA HIS A 7 3.37 1.28 7.96
C HIS A 7 2.93 2.42 8.89
N LYS A 8 3.87 3.03 9.62
CA LYS A 8 3.63 4.23 10.42
C LYS A 8 4.64 5.29 10.01
N PHE A 9 4.16 6.33 9.34
CA PHE A 9 4.99 7.50 9.07
C PHE A 9 5.19 8.32 10.35
N PRO A 10 6.30 9.06 10.44
CA PRO A 10 6.47 10.06 11.49
C PRO A 10 5.40 11.16 11.38
N LYS A 11 5.32 12.02 12.41
CA LYS A 11 4.52 13.24 12.35
C LYS A 11 5.00 14.11 11.18
N THR A 12 4.08 14.61 10.36
CA THR A 12 4.41 15.27 9.08
C THR A 12 3.61 16.56 8.90
N LYS A 13 4.19 17.57 8.23
CA LYS A 13 3.49 18.81 7.88
C LYS A 13 2.62 18.61 6.63
N ALA A 14 1.45 19.24 6.60
CA ALA A 14 0.60 19.24 5.41
C ALA A 14 1.36 19.75 4.17
N GLY A 15 1.11 19.11 3.02
CA GLY A 15 1.79 19.40 1.74
C GLY A 15 3.05 18.55 1.48
N THR A 16 3.45 17.68 2.41
CA THR A 16 4.50 16.68 2.18
C THR A 16 3.95 15.50 1.37
N LEU A 17 4.67 15.05 0.35
CA LEU A 17 4.38 13.78 -0.32
C LEU A 17 5.05 12.64 0.46
N LEU A 18 4.25 11.71 0.98
CA LEU A 18 4.75 10.53 1.68
C LEU A 18 4.83 9.35 0.74
N GLU A 19 5.91 8.59 0.77
CA GLU A 19 6.11 7.42 -0.11
C GLU A 19 6.52 6.18 0.69
N HIS A 20 6.02 5.01 0.30
CA HIS A 20 6.42 3.74 0.90
C HIS A 20 6.22 2.54 -0.04
N ASP A 21 7.14 1.57 0.09
CA ASP A 21 7.17 0.35 -0.68
C ASP A 21 6.70 -0.83 0.16
N TYR A 22 5.58 -1.43 -0.23
CA TYR A 22 5.09 -2.66 0.38
C TYR A 22 5.66 -3.87 -0.38
N ILE A 23 6.66 -4.50 0.24
CA ILE A 23 7.27 -5.72 -0.27
C ILE A 23 6.45 -6.93 0.18
N PHE A 24 6.18 -7.83 -0.76
CA PHE A 24 5.53 -9.10 -0.48
C PHE A 24 6.24 -10.25 -1.18
N THR A 25 6.14 -11.44 -0.59
CA THR A 25 6.60 -12.70 -1.20
C THR A 25 5.40 -13.54 -1.62
N ASN A 26 5.41 -14.11 -2.83
CA ASN A 26 4.45 -15.15 -3.19
C ASN A 26 4.79 -16.46 -2.46
N ILE A 27 3.98 -16.79 -1.45
CA ILE A 27 4.16 -18.01 -0.63
C ILE A 27 3.27 -19.17 -1.11
N GLY A 28 2.56 -19.00 -2.23
CA GLY A 28 1.77 -20.04 -2.85
C GLY A 28 2.60 -20.92 -3.79
N ASP A 29 1.94 -21.89 -4.39
CA ASP A 29 2.48 -22.85 -5.35
C ASP A 29 2.24 -22.44 -6.81
N LYS A 30 1.43 -21.40 -7.05
CA LYS A 30 1.10 -20.86 -8.37
C LYS A 30 1.55 -19.40 -8.53
N PRO A 31 1.74 -18.90 -9.76
CA PRO A 31 2.02 -17.48 -9.99
C PRO A 31 0.92 -16.57 -9.42
N LEU A 32 1.33 -15.59 -8.63
CA LEU A 32 0.47 -14.61 -8.00
C LEU A 32 0.27 -13.42 -8.94
N ILE A 33 -0.98 -13.08 -9.22
CA ILE A 33 -1.35 -11.95 -10.09
C ILE A 33 -2.14 -10.96 -9.23
N ILE A 34 -1.65 -9.72 -9.15
CA ILE A 34 -2.39 -8.60 -8.59
C ILE A 34 -3.25 -8.02 -9.70
N SER A 35 -4.56 -7.96 -9.50
CA SER A 35 -5.50 -7.47 -10.51
C SER A 35 -5.82 -5.99 -10.35
N LYS A 36 -5.98 -5.51 -9.11
CA LYS A 36 -6.22 -4.10 -8.80
C LYS A 36 -5.90 -3.79 -7.34
N ILE A 37 -5.75 -2.51 -7.05
CA ILE A 37 -5.67 -1.98 -5.69
C ILE A 37 -6.77 -0.94 -5.52
N GLU A 38 -7.60 -1.09 -4.50
CA GLU A 38 -8.63 -0.10 -4.16
C GLU A 38 -8.17 0.78 -3.00
N VAL A 39 -8.36 2.09 -3.16
CA VAL A 39 -8.00 3.11 -2.18
C VAL A 39 -9.20 4.01 -1.88
N SER A 40 -9.27 4.52 -0.66
CA SER A 40 -10.39 5.36 -0.20
C SER A 40 -10.44 6.77 -0.80
N CYS A 41 -9.33 7.26 -1.38
CA CYS A 41 -9.17 8.64 -1.81
C CYS A 41 -8.09 8.74 -2.89
N ALA A 42 -8.30 9.58 -3.90
CA ALA A 42 -7.32 9.85 -4.96
C ALA A 42 -6.00 10.49 -4.44
N CYS A 43 -6.02 11.00 -3.22
CA CYS A 43 -4.82 11.46 -2.51
C CYS A 43 -3.84 10.33 -2.18
N THR A 44 -4.23 9.06 -2.31
CA THR A 44 -3.33 7.90 -2.27
C THR A 44 -3.18 7.37 -3.68
N GLN A 45 -1.97 7.46 -4.23
CA GLN A 45 -1.63 6.84 -5.51
C GLN A 45 -0.78 5.60 -5.26
N TYR A 46 -0.76 4.70 -6.24
CA TYR A 46 0.01 3.48 -6.15
C TYR A 46 0.47 3.03 -7.54
N SER A 47 1.54 2.25 -7.56
CA SER A 47 1.99 1.52 -8.75
C SER A 47 2.46 0.12 -8.35
N PHE A 48 2.23 -0.85 -9.22
CA PHE A 48 2.65 -2.23 -9.02
C PHE A 48 2.86 -2.91 -10.37
N SER A 49 3.63 -3.99 -10.39
CA SER A 49 3.79 -4.79 -11.61
C SER A 49 2.56 -5.67 -11.83
N THR A 50 1.95 -5.59 -13.01
CA THR A 50 0.87 -6.50 -13.45
C THR A 50 1.40 -7.86 -13.89
N LYS A 51 2.72 -8.05 -13.94
CA LYS A 51 3.34 -9.33 -14.28
C LYS A 51 3.09 -10.34 -13.15
N PRO A 52 2.82 -11.62 -13.48
CA PRO A 52 2.73 -12.66 -12.47
C PRO A 52 4.01 -12.79 -11.64
N VAL A 53 3.88 -12.85 -10.32
CA VAL A 53 4.99 -13.09 -9.38
C VAL A 53 5.08 -14.59 -9.13
N ALA A 54 6.15 -15.23 -9.58
CA ALA A 54 6.35 -16.67 -9.41
C ALA A 54 6.42 -17.11 -7.93
N PRO A 55 6.12 -18.38 -7.62
CA PRO A 55 6.32 -18.94 -6.27
C PRO A 55 7.70 -18.63 -5.67
N GLY A 56 7.73 -18.23 -4.41
CA GLY A 56 8.95 -17.85 -3.68
C GLY A 56 9.56 -16.50 -4.10
N LYS A 57 9.05 -15.83 -5.13
CA LYS A 57 9.57 -14.52 -5.57
C LYS A 57 8.87 -13.36 -4.86
N LYS A 58 9.60 -12.25 -4.79
CA LYS A 58 9.11 -10.98 -4.23
C LYS A 58 8.47 -10.11 -5.30
N GLY A 59 7.45 -9.35 -4.90
CA GLY A 59 6.90 -8.22 -5.64
C GLY A 59 6.84 -7.00 -4.74
N VAL A 60 6.63 -5.84 -5.36
CA VAL A 60 6.59 -4.53 -4.70
C VAL A 60 5.35 -3.77 -5.15
N ILE A 61 4.71 -3.11 -4.19
CA ILE A 61 3.69 -2.09 -4.42
C ILE A 61 4.26 -0.77 -3.91
N HIS A 62 4.51 0.15 -4.82
CA HIS A 62 4.90 1.52 -4.48
C HIS A 62 3.64 2.34 -4.21
N MET A 63 3.69 3.21 -3.22
CA MET A 63 2.57 4.06 -2.84
C MET A 63 3.06 5.45 -2.52
N SER A 64 2.28 6.44 -2.95
CA SER A 64 2.43 7.81 -2.51
C SER A 64 1.13 8.34 -1.89
N PHE A 65 1.27 9.22 -0.91
CA PHE A 65 0.15 9.87 -0.24
C PHE A 65 0.39 11.38 -0.17
N ASP A 66 -0.46 12.12 -0.88
CA ASP A 66 -0.47 13.58 -0.86
C ASP A 66 -1.18 14.06 0.41
N THR A 67 -0.41 14.66 1.31
CA THR A 67 -0.91 15.23 2.57
C THR A 67 -1.53 16.63 2.39
N LYS A 68 -1.53 17.19 1.18
CA LYS A 68 -2.16 18.47 0.89
C LYS A 68 -3.65 18.43 1.26
N ASN A 69 -4.09 19.47 1.97
CA ASN A 69 -5.46 19.59 2.49
C ASN A 69 -5.89 18.42 3.39
N LYS A 70 -4.93 17.77 4.08
CA LYS A 70 -5.17 16.77 5.12
C LYS A 70 -4.65 17.30 6.46
N SER A 71 -5.29 16.89 7.55
CA SER A 71 -4.92 17.24 8.91
C SER A 71 -5.12 16.04 9.83
N ASP A 72 -4.58 16.11 11.04
CA ASP A 72 -4.81 15.14 12.11
C ASP A 72 -4.38 13.72 11.75
N PHE A 73 -4.90 12.76 12.50
CA PHE A 73 -4.55 11.36 12.33
C PHE A 73 -5.23 10.78 11.08
N GLN A 74 -4.40 10.32 10.15
CA GLN A 74 -4.82 9.58 8.97
C GLN A 74 -4.55 8.09 9.18
N ASN A 75 -5.57 7.27 8.96
CA ASN A 75 -5.47 5.80 8.94
C ASN A 75 -6.02 5.31 7.61
N ARG A 76 -5.12 5.04 6.66
CA ARG A 76 -5.49 4.75 5.28
C ARG A 76 -5.26 3.27 5.00
N VAL A 77 -6.17 2.70 4.21
CA VAL A 77 -6.18 1.27 3.86
C VAL A 77 -6.14 1.16 2.34
N LEU A 78 -5.33 0.23 1.85
CA LEU A 78 -5.35 -0.21 0.46
C LEU A 78 -5.75 -1.68 0.43
N SER A 79 -6.75 -1.98 -0.38
CA SER A 79 -7.26 -3.34 -0.59
C SER A 79 -6.64 -3.90 -1.87
N VAL A 80 -5.71 -4.83 -1.73
CA VAL A 80 -4.97 -5.46 -2.83
C VAL A 80 -5.71 -6.72 -3.27
N PHE A 81 -6.25 -6.71 -4.48
CA PHE A 81 -6.96 -7.83 -5.05
C PHE A 81 -6.01 -8.71 -5.87
N SER A 82 -6.12 -10.02 -5.69
CA SER A 82 -5.30 -11.01 -6.38
C SER A 82 -6.10 -12.27 -6.73
N ASN A 83 -5.49 -13.18 -7.51
CA ASN A 83 -6.02 -14.50 -7.86
C ASN A 83 -5.93 -15.53 -6.72
N THR A 84 -6.03 -15.11 -5.47
CA THR A 84 -5.94 -15.98 -4.28
C THR A 84 -7.24 -15.96 -3.47
N ASN A 85 -7.52 -17.02 -2.72
CA ASN A 85 -8.68 -17.10 -1.82
C ASN A 85 -8.61 -16.13 -0.63
N LYS A 86 -7.43 -15.56 -0.35
CA LYS A 86 -7.22 -14.54 0.69
C LYS A 86 -7.45 -13.11 0.17
N SER A 87 -7.87 -12.96 -1.07
CA SER A 87 -8.17 -11.68 -1.70
C SER A 87 -9.50 -11.09 -1.19
N PRO A 88 -9.60 -9.78 -0.89
CA PRO A 88 -8.51 -8.81 -0.92
C PRO A 88 -7.63 -8.87 0.34
N ILE A 89 -6.32 -8.67 0.14
CA ILE A 89 -5.38 -8.47 1.25
C ILE A 89 -5.34 -6.97 1.57
N LYS A 90 -5.47 -6.60 2.84
CA LYS A 90 -5.45 -5.20 3.28
C LYS A 90 -4.07 -4.81 3.80
N ILE A 91 -3.48 -3.78 3.21
CA ILE A 91 -2.31 -3.06 3.75
C ILE A 91 -2.73 -1.68 4.23
N LYS A 92 -1.99 -1.08 5.16
CA LYS A 92 -2.37 0.17 5.83
C LYS A 92 -1.18 1.07 6.10
N PHE A 93 -1.40 2.37 6.07
CA PHE A 93 -0.46 3.32 6.65
C PHE A 93 -1.16 4.28 7.62
N LYS A 94 -0.38 4.77 8.57
CA LYS A 94 -0.80 5.75 9.58
C LYS A 94 0.14 6.95 9.57
N VAL A 95 -0.41 8.14 9.69
CA VAL A 95 0.37 9.38 9.83
C VAL A 95 -0.41 10.40 10.66
N LEU A 96 0.29 11.17 11.49
CA LEU A 96 -0.26 12.37 12.11
C LEU A 96 0.18 13.59 11.30
N ILE A 97 -0.79 14.32 10.75
CA ILE A 97 -0.54 15.51 9.95
C ILE A 97 -0.80 16.76 10.79
N ILE A 98 0.15 17.68 10.79
CA ILE A 98 0.00 18.98 11.43
C ILE A 98 -0.04 20.11 10.41
N ASN A 99 -0.93 21.05 10.68
CA ASN A 99 -0.92 22.37 10.06
C ASN A 99 -0.13 23.24 11.05
N GLU A 100 1.07 23.67 10.67
CA GLU A 100 1.76 24.74 11.40
C GLU A 100 1.12 26.09 11.07
#